data_AF-A0A916EBI3-F1
#
_entry.id   AF-A0A916EBI3-F1
#
_cell.length_a   1.000
_cell.length_b   1.000
_cell.length_c   1.000
_cell.angle_alpha   90.00
_cell.angle_beta   90.00
_cell.angle_gamma   90.00
#
_symmetry.space_group_name_H-M   'P 1'
#
loop_
_entity.id
_entity.type
_entity.pdbx_description
1 polymer ?
#
loop_
_entity_poly.entity_id
_entity_poly.type
_entity_poly.pdbx_seq_one_letter_code
_entity_poly.pdbx_strand_id
1 'polypeptide(L)'
;MAGTGYPICETVGTQYEAAASVESIYSATKAANAYLQIKKPNTQARLSGVHVFCLNSQELERKRERKRRSHMLKPFNKLSNSMKTKRVYMFNEQLAVNFTNTAAKYFHSDDCPTLQKICFTVQDKNFQASFGNQNKEKENQRNEAFTKVIDQGPIA
;
A
#
# COMPACT_ATOMS: atom_id res chain seq x y z
N MET A 1 -5.98 11.48 12.45
CA MET A 1 -4.92 11.19 11.47
C MET A 1 -4.09 12.45 11.29
N ALA A 2 -2.81 12.40 11.64
CA ALA A 2 -1.94 13.57 11.74
C ALA A 2 -1.60 14.15 10.37
N GLY A 3 -1.99 15.40 10.13
CA GLY A 3 -1.57 16.18 8.96
C GLY A 3 -0.21 16.79 9.22
N THR A 4 0.79 16.45 8.42
CA THR A 4 2.12 17.06 8.47
C THR A 4 2.05 18.45 7.83
N GLY A 5 1.93 19.49 8.66
CA GLY A 5 2.05 20.89 8.23
C GLY A 5 3.51 21.22 7.84
N TYR A 6 3.68 21.98 6.76
CA TYR A 6 4.99 22.48 6.34
C TYR A 6 5.17 23.90 6.90
N PRO A 7 6.05 24.14 7.90
CA PRO A 7 6.33 25.48 8.38
C PRO A 7 7.23 26.22 7.38
N ILE A 8 6.86 27.45 7.03
CA ILE A 8 7.72 28.39 6.30
C ILE A 8 8.38 29.26 7.38
N CYS A 9 9.71 29.18 7.51
CA CYS A 9 10.47 29.98 8.46
C CYS A 9 11.20 31.10 7.70
N GLU A 10 10.86 32.36 7.99
CA GLU A 10 11.68 33.51 7.62
C GLU A 10 12.29 34.11 8.88
N THR A 11 13.62 34.16 8.92
CA THR A 11 14.37 34.81 10.00
C THR A 11 14.69 36.24 9.57
N VAL A 12 13.96 37.23 10.08
CA VAL A 12 14.47 38.60 10.17
C VAL A 12 13.99 39.21 11.49
N GLY A 13 14.92 39.80 12.23
CA GLY A 13 14.80 40.06 13.66
C GLY A 13 13.74 41.07 14.09
N THR A 14 13.48 40.97 15.40
CA THR A 14 12.67 41.78 16.31
C THR A 14 11.21 41.31 16.52
N GLN A 15 10.96 40.93 17.78
CA GLN A 15 9.72 40.51 18.45
C GLN A 15 9.02 39.24 17.91
N TYR A 16 9.19 38.14 18.64
CA TYR A 16 8.48 36.88 18.44
C TYR A 16 7.00 37.03 18.80
N GLU A 17 6.23 37.63 17.91
CA GLU A 17 4.80 37.43 17.89
C GLU A 17 4.56 36.00 17.40
N ALA A 18 3.87 35.17 18.19
CA ALA A 18 3.55 33.80 17.81
C ALA A 18 2.84 33.82 16.45
N ALA A 19 3.55 33.46 15.38
CA ALA A 19 2.99 33.47 14.04
C ALA A 19 1.82 32.48 14.02
N ALA A 20 0.59 33.00 14.01
CA ALA A 20 -0.61 32.20 13.89
C ALA A 20 -0.48 31.32 12.64
N SER A 21 -0.50 29.99 12.82
CA SER A 21 -0.47 29.07 11.69
C SER A 21 -1.79 29.18 10.93
N VAL A 22 -1.68 29.36 9.61
CA VAL A 22 -2.86 29.40 8.73
C VAL A 22 -2.92 28.10 7.97
N GLU A 23 -4.00 27.35 8.19
CA GLU A 23 -4.17 26.03 7.62
C GLU A 23 -5.52 25.91 6.90
N SER A 24 -5.58 24.99 5.94
CA SER A 24 -6.85 24.64 5.31
C SER A 24 -6.85 23.19 4.88
N ILE A 25 -7.89 22.46 5.30
CA ILE A 25 -8.15 21.09 4.85
C ILE A 25 -8.73 21.02 3.43
N TYR A 26 -9.18 22.16 2.88
CA TYR A 26 -9.91 22.19 1.60
C TYR A 26 -8.98 22.41 0.41
N SER A 27 -8.09 23.40 0.49
CA SER A 27 -7.11 23.63 -0.57
C SER A 27 -5.94 24.50 -0.12
N ALA A 28 -4.81 24.31 -0.77
CA ALA A 28 -3.65 25.20 -0.73
C ALA A 28 -4.04 26.66 -1.03
N THR A 29 -4.90 26.88 -2.02
CA THR A 29 -5.36 28.23 -2.37
C THR A 29 -6.15 28.88 -1.25
N LYS A 30 -6.99 28.14 -0.53
CA LYS A 30 -7.74 28.69 0.61
C LYS A 30 -6.81 29.07 1.77
N ALA A 31 -5.82 28.23 2.08
CA ALA A 31 -4.80 28.56 3.10
C ALA A 31 -3.99 29.81 2.72
N ALA A 32 -3.52 29.90 1.47
CA ALA A 32 -2.74 31.03 0.98
C ALA A 32 -3.53 32.35 1.02
N ASN A 33 -4.82 32.32 0.63
CA ASN A 33 -5.66 33.52 0.67
C ASN A 33 -6.07 33.90 2.10
N ALA A 34 -6.26 32.94 3.01
CA ALA A 34 -6.49 33.24 4.42
C ALA A 34 -5.27 33.93 5.04
N TYR A 35 -4.06 33.47 4.71
CA TYR A 35 -2.82 34.13 5.12
C TYR A 35 -2.71 35.55 4.55
N LEU A 36 -3.05 35.72 3.27
CA LEU A 36 -3.06 37.03 2.61
C LEU A 36 -4.02 38.01 3.32
N GLN A 37 -5.22 37.57 3.70
CA GLN A 37 -6.20 38.43 4.38
C GLN A 37 -5.74 38.86 5.78
N ILE A 38 -5.02 37.99 6.50
CA ILE A 38 -4.41 38.35 7.80
C ILE A 38 -3.31 39.40 7.61
N LYS A 39 -2.46 39.25 6.59
CA LYS A 39 -1.34 40.17 6.35
C LYS A 39 -1.75 41.48 5.67
N LYS A 40 -2.78 41.46 4.83
CA LYS A 40 -3.31 42.61 4.10
C LYS A 40 -4.85 42.59 4.12
N PRO A 41 -5.46 42.98 5.25
CA PRO A 41 -6.92 43.07 5.35
C PRO A 41 -7.48 43.98 4.26
N ASN A 42 -8.65 43.61 3.70
CA ASN A 42 -9.35 44.34 2.63
C ASN A 42 -8.68 44.30 1.25
N THR A 43 -7.64 43.51 1.06
CA THR A 43 -7.10 43.32 -0.30
C THR A 43 -8.10 42.53 -1.17
N GLN A 44 -8.28 42.97 -2.40
CA GLN A 44 -9.00 42.22 -3.44
C GLN A 44 -8.09 41.24 -4.19
N ALA A 45 -6.77 41.29 -3.93
CA ALA A 45 -5.82 40.37 -4.55
C ALA A 45 -6.07 38.93 -4.10
N ARG A 46 -5.75 37.97 -4.98
CA ARG A 46 -5.87 36.54 -4.69
C ARG A 46 -4.57 35.82 -5.00
N LEU A 47 -4.15 34.95 -4.10
CA LEU A 47 -3.02 34.06 -4.31
C LEU A 47 -3.47 32.73 -4.91
N SER A 48 -2.67 32.19 -5.82
CA SER A 48 -2.79 30.79 -6.22
C SER A 48 -1.92 29.95 -5.28
N GLY A 49 -2.55 29.21 -4.36
CA GLY A 49 -1.80 28.43 -3.38
C GLY A 49 -0.91 27.37 -4.02
N VAL A 50 -1.32 26.83 -5.17
CA VAL A 50 -0.51 25.87 -5.95
C VAL A 50 0.83 26.47 -6.37
N HIS A 51 0.87 27.77 -6.70
CA HIS A 51 2.11 28.47 -7.04
C HIS A 51 2.87 28.90 -5.79
N VAL A 52 2.19 29.46 -4.79
CA VAL A 52 2.81 29.90 -3.52
C VAL A 52 3.53 28.76 -2.81
N PHE A 53 2.94 27.56 -2.81
CA PHE A 53 3.54 26.37 -2.20
C PHE A 53 4.29 25.49 -3.20
N CYS A 54 4.53 25.97 -4.43
CA CYS A 54 5.26 25.25 -5.47
C CYS A 54 4.73 23.82 -5.74
N LEU A 55 3.43 23.59 -5.55
CA LEU A 55 2.81 22.27 -5.67
C LEU A 55 2.78 21.75 -7.10
N ASN A 56 3.04 22.60 -8.10
CA ASN A 56 3.21 22.23 -9.50
C ASN A 56 4.68 22.21 -9.96
N SER A 57 5.65 22.30 -9.03
CA SER A 57 7.07 22.24 -9.40
C SER A 57 7.40 20.89 -10.05
N GLN A 58 8.17 20.94 -11.16
CA GLN A 58 8.66 19.75 -11.85
C GLN A 58 9.44 18.83 -10.92
N GLU A 59 10.15 19.37 -9.93
CA GLU A 59 10.90 18.57 -8.97
C GLU A 59 9.97 17.76 -8.05
N LEU A 60 8.88 18.39 -7.59
CA LEU A 60 7.86 17.74 -6.77
C LEU A 60 7.10 16.68 -7.58
N GLU A 61 6.81 16.95 -8.85
CA GLU A 61 6.23 15.97 -9.77
C GLU A 61 7.16 14.77 -9.97
N ARG A 62 8.45 15.00 -10.25
CA ARG A 62 9.45 13.92 -10.32
C ARG A 62 9.54 13.12 -9.02
N LYS A 63 9.45 13.77 -7.86
CA LYS A 63 9.45 13.09 -6.56
C LYS A 63 8.20 12.23 -6.36
N ARG A 64 7.01 12.75 -6.74
CA ARG A 64 5.75 11.99 -6.73
C ARG A 64 5.82 10.78 -7.65
N GLU A 65 6.38 10.95 -8.85
CA GLU A 65 6.54 9.88 -9.83
C GLU A 65 7.54 8.81 -9.36
N ARG A 66 8.69 9.21 -8.81
CA ARG A 66 9.64 8.27 -8.18
C ARG A 66 9.00 7.48 -7.04
N LYS A 67 8.20 8.14 -6.19
CA LYS A 67 7.45 7.47 -5.13
C LYS A 67 6.45 6.47 -5.71
N ARG A 68 5.65 6.86 -6.70
CA ARG A 68 4.73 5.95 -7.41
C ARG A 68 5.46 4.73 -7.98
N ARG A 69 6.59 4.92 -8.66
CA ARG A 69 7.43 3.83 -9.19
C ARG A 69 8.01 2.95 -8.09
N SER A 70 8.38 3.51 -6.93
CA SER A 70 8.86 2.72 -5.79
C SER A 70 7.78 1.80 -5.22
N HIS A 71 6.51 2.14 -5.40
CA HIS A 71 5.37 1.28 -5.02
C HIS A 71 5.00 0.24 -6.09
N MET A 72 5.63 0.27 -7.28
CA MET A 72 5.41 -0.77 -8.26
C MET A 72 6.06 -2.07 -7.81
N LEU A 73 5.30 -3.16 -7.91
CA LEU A 73 5.82 -4.49 -7.66
C LEU A 73 6.96 -4.77 -8.65
N LYS A 74 8.09 -5.27 -8.13
CA LYS A 74 9.17 -5.77 -8.98
C LYS A 74 8.64 -6.87 -9.90
N PRO A 75 9.06 -6.93 -11.18
CA PRO A 75 8.72 -8.02 -12.10
C PRO A 75 9.06 -9.39 -11.50
N PHE A 76 8.26 -10.41 -11.82
CA PHE A 76 8.35 -11.73 -11.19
C PHE A 76 9.73 -12.39 -11.37
N ASN A 77 10.33 -12.31 -12.57
CA ASN A 77 11.69 -12.81 -12.84
C ASN A 77 12.76 -12.13 -11.98
N LYS A 78 12.58 -10.86 -11.59
CA LYS A 78 13.51 -10.09 -10.76
C LYS A 78 13.37 -10.35 -9.25
N LEU A 79 12.54 -11.30 -8.84
CA LEU A 79 12.38 -11.70 -7.44
C LEU A 79 13.29 -12.87 -7.10
N SER A 80 13.74 -12.92 -5.84
CA SER A 80 14.31 -14.14 -5.26
C SER A 80 13.23 -15.22 -5.13
N ASN A 81 13.65 -16.49 -5.03
CA ASN A 81 12.72 -17.62 -4.97
C ASN A 81 11.76 -17.52 -3.78
N SER A 82 12.24 -17.13 -2.60
CA SER A 82 11.38 -16.90 -1.41
C SER A 82 10.28 -15.86 -1.69
N MET A 83 10.64 -14.74 -2.34
CA MET A 83 9.66 -13.71 -2.70
C MET A 83 8.68 -14.16 -3.80
N LYS A 84 9.11 -15.02 -4.73
CA LYS A 84 8.22 -15.64 -5.73
C LYS A 84 7.17 -16.51 -5.04
N THR A 85 7.62 -17.41 -4.15
CA THR A 85 6.74 -18.28 -3.36
C THR A 85 5.76 -17.47 -2.53
N LYS A 86 6.25 -16.48 -1.77
CA LYS A 86 5.40 -15.60 -0.96
C LYS A 86 4.35 -14.88 -1.80
N ARG A 87 4.74 -14.34 -2.97
CA ARG A 87 3.79 -13.63 -3.84
C ARG A 87 2.70 -14.55 -4.40
N VAL A 88 3.07 -15.74 -4.87
CA VAL A 88 2.12 -16.76 -5.34
C VAL A 88 1.16 -17.17 -4.23
N TYR A 89 1.68 -17.41 -3.03
CA TYR A 89 0.88 -17.73 -1.86
C TYR A 89 -0.16 -16.63 -1.55
N MET A 90 0.29 -15.38 -1.42
CA MET A 90 -0.60 -14.25 -1.16
C MET A 90 -1.65 -14.07 -2.26
N PHE A 91 -1.28 -14.25 -3.52
CA PHE A 91 -2.21 -14.19 -4.64
C PHE A 91 -3.31 -15.27 -4.54
N ASN A 92 -2.92 -16.51 -4.20
CA ASN A 92 -3.86 -17.61 -4.01
C ASN A 92 -4.82 -17.38 -2.83
N GLU A 93 -4.32 -16.87 -1.70
CA GLU A 93 -5.18 -16.52 -0.56
C GLU A 93 -6.21 -15.47 -0.94
N GLN A 94 -5.80 -14.42 -1.66
CA GLN A 94 -6.72 -13.37 -2.10
C GLN A 94 -7.78 -13.90 -3.08
N LEU A 95 -7.41 -14.81 -3.98
CA LEU A 95 -8.38 -15.48 -4.86
C LEU A 95 -9.36 -16.36 -4.08
N ALA A 96 -8.91 -17.07 -3.05
CA ALA A 96 -9.79 -17.87 -2.20
C ALA A 96 -10.79 -16.98 -1.42
N VAL A 97 -10.33 -15.87 -0.84
CA VAL A 97 -11.20 -14.89 -0.18
C VAL A 97 -12.19 -14.29 -1.18
N ASN A 98 -11.74 -13.94 -2.38
CA ASN A 98 -12.61 -13.39 -3.41
C ASN A 98 -13.64 -14.41 -3.88
N PHE A 99 -13.28 -15.70 -3.99
CA PHE A 99 -14.23 -16.77 -4.28
C PHE A 99 -15.32 -16.81 -3.22
N THR A 100 -14.97 -16.86 -1.93
CA THR A 100 -15.97 -16.90 -0.83
C THR A 100 -16.89 -15.69 -0.88
N ASN A 101 -16.34 -14.49 -1.06
CA ASN A 101 -17.11 -13.25 -1.14
C ASN A 101 -18.02 -13.19 -2.36
N THR A 102 -17.59 -13.77 -3.48
CA THR A 102 -18.37 -13.83 -4.72
C THR A 102 -19.46 -14.88 -4.58
N ALA A 103 -19.12 -16.06 -4.09
CA ALA A 103 -20.04 -17.16 -3.85
C ALA A 103 -21.23 -16.71 -2.98
N ALA A 104 -20.96 -16.02 -1.87
CA ALA A 104 -22.00 -15.50 -0.97
C ALA A 104 -22.95 -14.48 -1.63
N LYS A 105 -22.58 -13.88 -2.77
CA LYS A 105 -23.43 -12.93 -3.51
C LYS A 105 -24.34 -13.60 -4.53
N TYR A 106 -23.97 -14.78 -5.03
CA TYR A 106 -24.63 -15.42 -6.18
C TYR A 106 -25.26 -16.77 -5.86
N PHE A 107 -24.85 -17.44 -4.79
CA PHE A 107 -25.36 -18.74 -4.36
C PHE A 107 -26.14 -18.60 -3.05
N HIS A 108 -27.12 -19.46 -2.85
CA HIS A 108 -27.76 -19.62 -1.55
C HIS A 108 -26.77 -20.27 -0.57
N SER A 109 -26.93 -20.03 0.74
CA SER A 109 -26.06 -20.63 1.75
C SER A 109 -26.05 -22.17 1.70
N ASP A 110 -27.18 -22.75 1.30
CA ASP A 110 -27.37 -24.20 1.25
C ASP A 110 -26.67 -24.85 0.06
N ASP A 111 -26.35 -24.08 -0.99
CA ASP A 111 -25.69 -24.59 -2.20
C ASP A 111 -24.21 -24.94 -1.96
N CYS A 112 -23.62 -24.47 -0.86
CA CYS A 112 -22.26 -24.80 -0.39
C CYS A 112 -21.17 -24.81 -1.49
N PRO A 113 -21.04 -23.73 -2.30
CA PRO A 113 -20.05 -23.66 -3.36
C PRO A 113 -18.63 -23.80 -2.80
N THR A 114 -17.86 -24.74 -3.37
CA THR A 114 -16.51 -25.08 -2.89
C THR A 114 -15.44 -24.78 -3.94
N LEU A 115 -14.39 -24.07 -3.55
CA LEU A 115 -13.22 -23.85 -4.40
C LEU A 115 -12.34 -25.10 -4.39
N GLN A 116 -12.17 -25.74 -5.55
CA GLN A 116 -11.37 -26.97 -5.64
C GLN A 116 -9.89 -26.69 -5.86
N LYS A 117 -9.57 -25.81 -6.81
CA LYS A 117 -8.20 -25.63 -7.31
C LYS A 117 -8.05 -24.27 -8.00
N ILE A 118 -6.89 -23.65 -7.82
CA ILE A 118 -6.43 -22.48 -8.57
C ILE A 118 -5.26 -22.91 -9.46
N CYS A 119 -5.33 -22.58 -10.75
CA CYS A 119 -4.27 -22.83 -11.72
C CYS A 119 -3.99 -21.58 -12.54
N PHE A 120 -2.71 -21.21 -12.66
CA PHE A 120 -2.28 -20.08 -13.46
C PHE A 120 -0.79 -20.20 -13.82
N THR A 121 -0.36 -19.38 -14.77
CA THR A 121 1.02 -19.35 -15.25
C THR A 121 1.61 -17.96 -15.08
N VAL A 122 2.87 -17.88 -14.64
CA VAL A 122 3.65 -16.63 -14.64
C VAL A 122 5.00 -16.90 -15.27
N GLN A 123 5.29 -16.27 -16.41
CA GLN A 123 6.56 -16.42 -17.13
C GLN A 123 6.90 -17.90 -17.37
N ASP A 124 5.97 -18.62 -17.99
CA ASP A 124 6.07 -20.04 -18.35
C ASP A 124 6.16 -21.03 -17.19
N LYS A 125 6.01 -20.55 -15.94
CA LYS A 125 5.93 -21.39 -14.75
C LYS A 125 4.49 -21.59 -14.34
N ASN A 126 4.08 -22.85 -14.28
CA ASN A 126 2.75 -23.24 -13.84
C ASN A 126 2.69 -23.29 -12.31
N PHE A 127 1.66 -22.66 -11.77
CA PHE A 127 1.34 -22.67 -10.34
C PHE A 127 -0.01 -23.33 -10.13
N GLN A 128 -0.08 -24.14 -9.07
CA GLN A 128 -1.30 -24.80 -8.65
C GLN A 128 -1.42 -24.72 -7.13
N ALA A 129 -2.62 -24.39 -6.66
CA ALA A 129 -3.02 -24.56 -5.26
C ALA A 129 -4.33 -25.33 -5.23
N SER A 130 -4.37 -26.41 -4.44
CA SER A 130 -5.57 -27.23 -4.23
C SER A 130 -6.20 -26.86 -2.88
N PHE A 131 -7.52 -26.67 -2.87
CA PHE A 131 -8.30 -26.20 -1.71
C PHE A 131 -9.39 -27.19 -1.28
N GLY A 132 -9.67 -28.23 -2.07
CA GLY A 132 -10.50 -29.36 -1.62
C GLY A 132 -9.83 -30.16 -0.50
N ASN A 133 -10.56 -31.10 0.12
CA ASN A 133 -10.12 -31.93 1.25
C ASN A 133 -8.62 -32.25 1.18
N GLN A 134 -7.85 -31.53 1.99
CA GLN A 134 -6.44 -31.81 2.17
C GLN A 134 -6.34 -33.26 2.62
N ASN A 135 -5.54 -34.05 1.92
CA ASN A 135 -5.26 -35.39 2.39
C ASN A 135 -4.41 -35.25 3.66
N LYS A 136 -5.07 -35.20 4.82
CA LYS A 136 -4.47 -34.99 6.15
C LYS A 136 -3.28 -35.92 6.38
N GLU A 137 -3.30 -37.09 5.76
CA GLU A 137 -2.22 -38.07 5.75
C GLU A 137 -0.92 -37.52 5.15
N LYS A 138 -0.98 -36.80 4.02
CA LYS A 138 0.20 -36.20 3.38
C LYS A 138 0.75 -35.01 4.15
N GLU A 139 -0.13 -34.24 4.78
CA GLU A 139 0.28 -33.13 5.64
C GLU A 139 0.95 -33.63 6.92
N ASN A 140 0.38 -34.67 7.54
CA ASN A 140 0.97 -35.34 8.69
C ASN A 140 2.33 -35.98 8.37
N GLN A 141 2.46 -36.67 7.23
CA GLN A 141 3.75 -37.24 6.79
C GLN A 141 4.82 -36.15 6.58
N ARG A 142 4.44 -35.00 6.01
CA ARG A 142 5.35 -33.87 5.85
C ARG A 142 5.76 -33.32 7.22
N ASN A 143 4.81 -33.10 8.12
CA ASN A 143 5.09 -32.57 9.46
C ASN A 143 5.99 -33.54 10.25
N GLU A 144 5.72 -34.84 10.20
CA GLU A 144 6.54 -35.88 10.81
C GLU A 144 7.96 -35.92 10.24
N ALA A 145 8.12 -35.78 8.92
CA ALA A 145 9.44 -35.71 8.29
C ALA A 145 10.23 -34.46 8.74
N PHE A 146 9.56 -33.31 8.90
CA PHE A 146 10.20 -32.10 9.44
C PHE A 146 10.62 -32.27 10.90
N THR A 147 9.76 -32.86 11.75
CA THR A 147 10.10 -33.16 13.15
C THR A 147 11.29 -34.11 13.25
N LYS A 148 11.31 -35.18 12.44
CA LYS A 148 12.44 -36.13 12.38
C LYS A 148 13.77 -35.47 12.03
N VAL A 149 13.78 -34.52 11.10
CA VAL A 149 15.01 -33.80 10.70
C VAL A 149 15.47 -32.85 11.81
N ILE A 150 14.55 -32.22 12.54
CA ILE A 150 14.90 -31.36 13.68
C ILE A 150 15.48 -32.21 14.83
N ASP A 151 14.86 -33.35 15.12
CA ASP A 151 15.27 -34.27 16.19
C ASP A 151 16.61 -34.97 15.92
N GLN A 152 16.97 -35.16 14.65
CA GLN A 152 18.24 -35.77 14.27
C GLN A 152 19.47 -34.87 14.54
N GLY A 153 19.26 -33.60 14.90
CA GLY A 153 20.33 -32.65 15.17
C GLY A 153 21.19 -32.35 13.92
N PRO A 154 22.16 -31.42 14.03
CA PRO A 154 23.11 -31.18 12.94
C PRO A 154 23.93 -32.43 12.67
N ILE A 155 24.06 -32.83 11.40
CA ILE A 155 25.04 -33.84 11.00
C ILE A 155 26.42 -33.26 11.30
N ALA A 156 27.15 -33.91 12.23
CA ALA A 156 28.52 -33.57 12.61
C ALA A 156 29.52 -33.86 11.49
#